data_AF-A0A7G6SKH3-F1
#
_entry.id   AF-A0A7G6SKH3-F1
#
_cell.length_a   1.000
_cell.length_b   1.000
_cell.length_c   1.000
_cell.angle_alpha   90.00
_cell.angle_beta   90.00
_cell.angle_gamma   90.00
#
_symmetry.space_group_name_H-M   'P 1'
#
loop_
_entity.id
_entity.type
_entity.pdbx_description
1 polymer ?
#
loop_
_entity_poly.entity_id
_entity_poly.type
_entity_poly.pdbx_seq_one_letter_code
_entity_poly.pdbx_strand_id
1 'polypeptide(L)' 'MRLRELQEIRYEEETANLKLSGLNPFKEAKSVNISIDNPEAFLNAIKTALADPDGKPVKFGKGK' A
#
# COMPACT_ATOMS: atom_id res chain seq x y z
N MET A 1 11.34 -11.61 8.57
CA MET A 1 11.20 -10.26 9.18
C MET A 1 9.86 -9.67 8.74
N ARG A 2 9.07 -9.08 9.65
CA ARG A 2 7.72 -8.56 9.36
C ARG A 2 7.57 -7.13 9.89
N LEU A 3 6.94 -6.24 9.13
CA LEU A 3 6.43 -4.96 9.64
C LEU A 3 5.19 -5.26 10.50
N ARG A 4 5.08 -4.68 11.70
CA ARG A 4 3.92 -4.91 12.59
C ARG A 4 3.04 -3.68 12.74
N GLU A 5 3.64 -2.50 12.82
CA GLU A 5 2.90 -1.25 12.99
C GLU A 5 3.19 -0.36 11.80
N LEU A 6 2.33 -0.40 10.79
CA LEU A 6 2.42 0.48 9.63
C LEU A 6 2.09 1.90 10.06
N GLN A 7 3.04 2.82 9.87
CA GLN A 7 2.91 4.23 10.24
C GLN A 7 2.72 5.12 9.02
N GLU A 8 3.34 4.79 7.90
CA GLU A 8 3.28 5.59 6.67
C GLU A 8 3.22 4.70 5.43
N ILE A 9 2.37 5.10 4.49
CA ILE A 9 2.35 4.62 3.11
C ILE A 9 2.56 5.83 2.21
N ARG A 10 3.60 5.80 1.37
CA ARG A 10 3.89 6.86 0.40
C ARG A 10 4.09 6.27 -0.98
N TYR A 11 3.35 6.81 -1.95
CA TYR A 11 3.54 6.51 -3.36
C TYR A 11 4.27 7.68 -4.04
N GLU A 12 5.30 7.36 -4.81
CA GLU A 12 6.08 8.31 -5.61
C GLU A 12 5.77 8.06 -7.08
N GLU A 13 5.02 8.99 -7.70
CA GLU A 13 4.52 8.82 -9.08
C GLU A 13 5.65 8.82 -10.12
N GLU A 14 6.68 9.65 -9.92
CA GLU A 14 7.79 9.80 -10.86
C GLU A 14 8.65 8.53 -10.99
N THR A 15 8.76 7.76 -9.90
CA THR A 15 9.61 6.56 -9.82
C THR A 15 8.79 5.28 -9.72
N ALA A 16 7.46 5.38 -9.72
CA ALA A 16 6.56 4.26 -9.46
C ALA A 16 6.97 3.44 -8.22
N ASN A 17 7.35 4.11 -7.14
CA ASN A 17 7.81 3.48 -5.92
C ASN A 17 6.77 3.60 -4.80
N LEU A 18 6.47 2.49 -4.14
CA LEU A 18 5.62 2.43 -2.96
C LEU A 18 6.48 2.14 -1.73
N LYS A 19 6.58 3.14 -0.83
CA LYS A 19 7.29 3.02 0.44
C LYS A 19 6.30 2.75 1.57
N LEU A 20 6.57 1.71 2.34
CA LEU A 20 5.85 1.33 3.55
C LEU A 20 6.80 1.48 4.73
N SER A 21 6.51 2.42 5.65
CA SER A 21 7.33 2.65 6.84
C SER A 21 6.54 2.35 8.12
N GLY A 22 7.23 1.83 9.13
CA GLY A 22 6.59 1.44 10.38
C GLY A 22 7.56 0.87 11.39
N LEU A 23 7.04 0.18 12.40
CA LEU A 23 7.84 -0.48 13.42
C LEU A 23 7.88 -2.00 13.22
N ASN A 24 9.03 -2.58 13.57
CA ASN A 24 9.18 -4.03 13.72
C ASN A 24 8.70 -4.49 15.12
N PRO A 25 8.68 -5.80 15.42
CA PRO A 25 8.27 -6.32 16.74
C PRO A 25 9.12 -5.83 17.92
N PHE A 26 10.31 -5.27 17.66
CA PHE A 26 11.24 -4.72 18.65
C PHE A 26 11.11 -3.18 18.77
N LYS A 27 10.08 -2.58 18.17
CA LYS A 27 9.83 -1.12 18.13
C LYS A 27 10.90 -0.32 17.39
N GLU A 28 11.65 -0.95 16.50
CA GLU A 28 12.63 -0.26 15.66
C GLU A 28 11.99 0.17 14.34
N ALA A 29 12.36 1.37 13.87
CA ALA A 29 11.91 1.89 12.60
C ALA A 29 12.39 1.00 11.44
N LYS A 30 11.46 0.69 10.54
CA LYS A 30 11.73 -0.13 9.36
C LYS A 30 10.90 0.34 8.19
N SER A 31 11.51 0.34 7.02
CA SER A 31 10.85 0.64 5.77
C SER A 31 11.04 -0.48 4.76
N VAL A 32 10.04 -0.66 3.90
CA VAL A 32 10.06 -1.52 2.73
C VAL A 32 9.75 -0.65 1.53
N ASN A 33 10.52 -0.79 0.45
CA ASN A 33 10.25 -0.14 -0.83
C ASN A 33 9.82 -1.20 -1.83
N ILE A 34 8.79 -0.88 -2.61
CA ILE A 34 8.24 -1.72 -3.66
C ILE A 34 8.31 -0.91 -4.95
N SER A 35 9.24 -1.28 -5.83
CA SER A 35 9.31 -0.73 -7.18
C SER A 35 8.25 -1.38 -8.05
N ILE A 36 7.47 -0.58 -8.76
CA ILE A 36 6.35 -1.03 -9.57
C ILE A 36 6.70 -0.84 -11.05
N ASP A 37 6.93 -1.94 -11.75
CA ASP A 37 7.31 -1.90 -13.17
C ASP A 37 6.16 -1.39 -14.07
N ASN A 38 4.91 -1.71 -13.73
CA ASN A 38 3.71 -1.24 -14.44
C ASN A 38 2.68 -0.66 -13.46
N PRO A 39 2.64 0.69 -13.30
CA PRO A 39 1.75 1.37 -12.38
C PRO A 39 0.26 1.09 -12.62
N GLU A 40 -0.16 0.99 -13.89
CA GLU A 40 -1.57 0.78 -14.24
C GLU A 40 -2.03 -0.62 -13.85
N ALA A 41 -1.22 -1.64 -14.17
CA ALA A 41 -1.51 -3.02 -13.81
C ALA A 41 -1.56 -3.19 -12.28
N PHE A 42 -0.63 -2.55 -11.57
CA PHE A 42 -0.62 -2.55 -10.11
C PHE A 42 -1.87 -1.89 -9.52
N LEU A 43 -2.24 -0.71 -10.02
CA LEU A 43 -3.44 0.00 -9.56
C LEU A 43 -4.71 -0.83 -9.80
N ASN A 44 -4.81 -1.49 -10.96
CA ASN A 44 -5.92 -2.38 -11.26
C ASN A 44 -5.94 -3.59 -10.33
N ALA A 45 -4.80 -4.21 -10.06
CA ALA A 45 -4.70 -5.32 -9.11
C ALA A 45 -5.14 -4.92 -7.69
N ILE A 46 -4.73 -3.72 -7.22
CA ILE A 46 -5.18 -3.18 -5.93
C ILE A 46 -6.70 -2.95 -5.93
N LYS A 47 -7.26 -2.34 -6.98
CA LYS A 47 -8.71 -2.13 -7.11
C LYS A 47 -9.48 -3.45 -7.09
N THR A 48 -8.95 -4.49 -7.74
CA THR A 48 -9.56 -5.83 -7.75
C THR A 48 -9.43 -6.51 -6.39
N ALA A 49 -8.26 -6.46 -5.75
CA ALA A 49 -8.04 -7.07 -4.43
C ALA A 49 -8.87 -6.40 -3.33
N LEU A 50 -9.17 -5.12 -3.50
CA LEU A 50 -10.05 -4.34 -2.63
C LEU A 50 -11.51 -4.33 -3.11
N ALA A 51 -11.87 -5.09 -4.14
CA ALA A 51 -13.27 -5.30 -4.43
C ALA A 51 -13.85 -6.25 -3.37
N ASP A 52 -15.06 -5.94 -2.89
CA ASP A 52 -15.82 -6.86 -2.04
C ASP A 52 -16.02 -8.22 -2.75
N PRO A 53 -16.22 -9.36 -2.07
CA PRO A 53 -16.55 -10.63 -2.72
C PRO A 53 -17.70 -10.55 -3.74
N ASP A 54 -18.60 -9.55 -3.62
CA ASP A 54 -19.63 -9.23 -4.61
C ASP A 54 -19.13 -8.43 -5.84
N GLY A 55 -17.82 -8.23 -6.01
CA GLY A 55 -17.20 -7.47 -7.10
C GLY A 55 -17.42 -5.97 -7.04
N LYS A 56 -17.95 -5.45 -5.93
CA LYS A 56 -18.22 -4.01 -5.76
C LYS A 56 -16.94 -3.28 -5.33
N PRO A 57 -16.59 -2.14 -5.95
CA PRO A 57 -15.45 -1.35 -5.50
C PRO A 57 -15.68 -0.87 -4.06
N VAL A 58 -14.73 -1.16 -3.17
CA VAL A 58 -14.78 -0.65 -1.79
C VAL A 58 -14.72 0.88 -1.84
N LYS A 59 -15.79 1.52 -1.34
CA LYS A 59 -15.86 2.98 -1.23
C LYS A 59 -14.85 3.42 -0.17
N PHE A 60 -13.72 3.98 -0.61
CA PHE A 60 -12.88 4.77 0.28
C PHE A 60 -13.73 5.92 0.81
N GLY A 61 -13.98 5.92 2.12
CA GLY A 61 -14.79 6.94 2.77
C GLY A 61 -14.19 8.32 2.50
N LYS A 62 -15.03 9.27 2.07
CA LYS A 62 -14.72 10.69 2.20
C LYS A 62 -14.38 10.93 3.67
N GLY A 63 -13.11 11.24 3.94
CA GLY A 63 -12.73 11.84 5.22
C GLY A 63 -13.62 13.04 5.45
N LYS A 64 -14.27 13.07 6.62
CA LYS A 64 -14.85 14.30 7.16
C LYS A 64 -13.73 15.20 7.66
#